data_AF-A0AAD2AAL9-F1
#
_entry.id   AF-A0AAD2AAL9-F1
#
_cell.length_a   1.000
_cell.length_b   1.000
_cell.length_c   1.000
_cell.angle_alpha   90.00
_cell.angle_beta   90.00
_cell.angle_gamma   90.00
#
_symmetry.space_group_name_H-M   'P 1'
#
loop_
_entity.id
_entity.type
_entity.pdbx_description
1 polymer ?
#
loop_
_entity_poly.entity_id
_entity_poly.type
_entity_poly.pdbx_seq_one_letter_code
_entity_poly.pdbx_strand_id
1 'polypeptide(L)'
;MGNSLRSSSVSTSNEEAISLPIDTIFKLPSPLPSWPSGGDFASGEIDLGGLRVRQVSSFNKVWSTYEGGSDNLGATVFEPSEVPDGFSMFGCYAQPNNQPLFGWVLVGKDDSELDVHEEMMIAALSLSST
;
A
#
# COMPACT_ATOMS: atom_id res chain seq x y z
N MET A 1 27.00 -2.63 8.53
CA MET A 1 27.89 -2.49 9.71
C MET A 1 27.68 -3.71 10.58
N GLY A 2 28.72 -4.54 10.74
CA GLY A 2 28.62 -5.83 11.44
C GLY A 2 28.92 -5.74 12.92
N ASN A 3 28.40 -6.68 13.69
CA ASN A 3 28.87 -7.02 15.04
C ASN A 3 28.76 -8.53 15.28
N SER A 4 29.85 -9.25 15.03
CA SER A 4 29.98 -10.64 15.48
C SER A 4 30.35 -10.65 16.96
N LEU A 5 29.47 -11.18 17.82
CA LEU A 5 29.80 -11.43 19.23
C LEU A 5 30.38 -12.84 19.39
N ARG A 6 31.57 -12.86 19.99
CA ARG A 6 32.41 -14.01 20.31
C ARG A 6 31.73 -14.88 21.37
N SER A 7 31.53 -16.17 21.07
CA SER A 7 31.12 -17.16 22.07
C SER A 7 32.36 -17.75 22.75
N SER A 8 32.37 -17.78 24.08
CA SER A 8 33.34 -18.52 24.90
C SER A 8 32.63 -19.61 25.69
N SER A 9 33.26 -20.79 25.70
CA SER A 9 32.70 -22.09 26.04
C SER A 9 32.37 -22.33 27.52
N VAL A 10 31.19 -22.93 27.73
CA VAL A 10 30.76 -24.04 28.60
C VAL A 10 31.44 -24.27 29.97
N SER A 11 30.59 -24.37 31.00
CA SER A 11 30.66 -25.44 32.01
C SER A 11 29.25 -25.92 32.36
N THR A 12 29.07 -27.25 32.37
CA THR A 12 27.84 -28.01 32.61
C THR A 12 27.62 -28.30 34.10
N SER A 13 26.38 -28.14 34.58
CA SER A 13 25.86 -28.87 35.75
C SER A 13 24.36 -29.12 35.56
N ASN A 14 23.96 -30.38 35.71
CA ASN A 14 22.60 -30.88 35.48
C ASN A 14 21.62 -30.31 36.49
N GLU A 15 20.77 -29.40 36.03
CA GLU A 15 19.56 -28.96 36.70
C GLU A 15 18.48 -29.06 35.61
N GLU A 16 17.39 -29.79 35.86
CA GLU A 16 16.23 -29.76 34.95
C GLU A 16 15.69 -28.32 34.98
N ALA A 17 16.23 -27.50 34.09
CA ALA A 17 15.88 -26.11 33.95
C ALA A 17 14.41 -26.05 33.57
N ILE A 18 13.60 -25.47 34.45
CA ILE A 18 12.22 -25.13 34.15
C ILE A 18 12.28 -24.21 32.93
N SER A 19 11.91 -24.75 31.76
CA SER A 19 11.98 -24.00 30.50
C SER A 19 11.02 -22.84 30.59
N LEU A 20 11.56 -21.63 30.39
CA LEU A 20 10.74 -20.43 30.39
C LEU A 20 9.93 -20.41 29.09
N PRO A 21 8.77 -19.74 29.07
CA PRO A 21 8.01 -19.57 27.83
C PRO A 21 8.83 -18.97 26.68
N ILE A 22 9.86 -18.17 27.00
CA ILE A 22 10.77 -17.58 26.02
C ILE A 22 11.69 -18.60 25.35
N ASP A 23 11.88 -19.77 25.95
CA ASP A 23 12.65 -20.89 25.38
C ASP A 23 11.80 -21.73 24.41
N THR A 24 10.52 -21.39 24.24
CA THR A 24 9.61 -22.06 23.30
C THR A 24 9.50 -21.31 21.99
N ILE A 25 9.55 -22.03 20.86
CA ILE A 25 9.32 -21.46 19.54
C ILE A 25 7.85 -21.08 19.43
N PHE A 26 7.57 -19.83 19.06
CA PHE A 26 6.22 -19.38 18.75
C PHE A 26 5.58 -20.25 17.66
N LYS A 27 4.41 -20.82 17.96
CA LYS A 27 3.58 -21.56 17.01
C LYS A 27 2.27 -20.82 16.83
N LEU A 28 1.90 -20.58 15.57
CA LEU A 28 0.59 -20.03 15.26
C LEU A 28 -0.50 -21.01 15.70
N PRO A 29 -1.67 -20.50 16.16
CA PRO A 29 -2.80 -21.35 16.57
C PRO A 29 -3.43 -22.10 15.39
N SER A 30 -3.12 -21.70 14.15
CA SER A 30 -3.54 -22.34 12.91
C SER A 30 -2.45 -22.24 11.84
N PRO A 31 -2.48 -23.07 10.78
CA PRO A 31 -1.68 -22.84 9.59
C PRO A 31 -1.91 -21.42 9.04
N LEU A 32 -0.87 -20.84 8.43
CA LEU A 32 -1.04 -19.61 7.67
C LEU A 32 -2.05 -19.87 6.53
N PRO A 33 -2.93 -18.91 6.22
CA PRO A 33 -3.75 -19.01 5.01
C PRO A 33 -2.83 -19.06 3.79
N SER A 34 -3.34 -19.60 2.68
CA SER A 34 -2.67 -19.47 1.39
C SER A 34 -2.60 -17.99 1.03
N TRP A 35 -1.42 -17.40 1.14
CA TRP A 35 -1.18 -16.07 0.62
C TRP A 35 -1.27 -16.11 -0.90
N PRO A 36 -1.87 -15.11 -1.56
CA PRO A 36 -1.80 -15.00 -3.00
C PRO A 36 -0.33 -14.96 -3.44
N SER A 37 -0.05 -15.44 -4.65
CA SER A 37 1.28 -15.27 -5.24
C SER A 37 1.64 -13.78 -5.25
N GLY A 38 2.65 -13.40 -4.48
CA GLY A 38 3.12 -12.02 -4.45
C GLY A 38 3.65 -11.58 -5.81
N GLY A 39 3.54 -10.29 -6.09
CA GLY A 39 4.05 -9.67 -7.32
C GLY A 39 3.89 -8.16 -7.32
N ASP A 40 2.81 -7.68 -6.69
CA ASP A 40 2.39 -6.27 -6.79
C ASP A 40 2.86 -5.40 -5.62
N PHE A 41 3.60 -5.96 -4.66
CA PHE A 41 4.15 -5.19 -3.55
C PHE A 41 5.14 -4.14 -4.08
N ALA A 42 4.91 -2.87 -3.73
CA ALA A 42 5.64 -1.70 -4.25
C ALA A 42 5.43 -1.40 -5.76
N SER A 43 4.39 -1.96 -6.40
CA SER A 43 3.99 -1.56 -7.77
C SER A 43 3.44 -0.13 -7.84
N GLY A 44 3.03 0.43 -6.70
CA GLY A 44 2.31 1.71 -6.61
C GLY A 44 0.82 1.60 -6.88
N GLU A 45 0.30 0.38 -7.12
CA GLU A 45 -1.11 0.09 -7.36
C GLU A 45 -1.65 -0.99 -6.41
N ILE A 46 -2.92 -0.86 -6.02
CA ILE A 46 -3.61 -1.81 -5.15
C ILE A 46 -5.03 -2.01 -5.68
N ASP A 47 -5.50 -3.25 -5.74
CA ASP A 47 -6.91 -3.56 -5.97
C ASP A 47 -7.63 -3.70 -4.62
N LEU A 48 -8.66 -2.89 -4.41
CA LEU A 48 -9.49 -2.86 -3.21
C LEU A 48 -10.86 -3.55 -3.44
N GLY A 49 -10.89 -4.58 -4.29
CA GLY A 49 -12.08 -5.39 -4.56
C GLY A 49 -12.91 -4.85 -5.74
N GLY A 50 -12.25 -4.62 -6.87
CA GLY A 50 -12.84 -4.00 -8.07
C GLY A 50 -12.59 -2.49 -8.16
N LEU A 51 -11.92 -1.91 -7.16
CA LEU A 51 -11.43 -0.54 -7.20
C LEU A 51 -9.90 -0.55 -7.25
N ARG A 52 -9.35 -0.33 -8.45
CA ARG A 52 -7.90 -0.18 -8.61
C ARG A 52 -7.51 1.23 -8.18
N VAL A 53 -6.65 1.34 -7.18
CA VAL A 53 -6.09 2.62 -6.71
C VAL A 53 -4.61 2.71 -7.01
N ARG A 54 -4.13 3.92 -7.28
CA ARG A 54 -2.71 4.23 -7.52
C ARG A 54 -2.31 5.47 -6.74
N GLN A 55 -1.08 5.49 -6.24
CA GLN A 55 -0.49 6.66 -5.59
C GLN A 55 0.02 7.66 -6.64
N VAL A 56 -0.28 8.95 -6.45
CA VAL A 56 0.30 10.06 -7.23
C VAL A 56 0.99 11.05 -6.29
N SER A 57 2.22 11.40 -6.60
CA SER A 57 3.06 12.36 -5.84
C SER A 57 3.44 13.62 -6.64
N SER A 58 2.98 13.72 -7.89
CA SER A 58 3.11 14.90 -8.74
C SER A 58 1.84 15.75 -8.67
N PHE A 59 2.02 17.07 -8.59
CA PHE A 59 0.98 18.00 -8.20
C PHE A 59 0.99 19.30 -9.03
N ASN A 60 -0.21 19.80 -9.33
CA ASN A 60 -0.46 21.16 -9.77
C ASN A 60 -1.01 21.98 -8.61
N LYS A 61 -0.56 23.23 -8.47
CA LYS A 61 -1.13 24.16 -7.48
C LYS A 61 -2.47 24.67 -7.98
N VAL A 62 -3.51 24.49 -7.16
CA VAL A 62 -4.86 25.00 -7.42
C VAL A 62 -5.03 26.39 -6.82
N TRP A 63 -4.63 26.56 -5.55
CA TRP A 63 -4.86 27.79 -4.80
C TRP A 63 -3.92 27.94 -3.61
N SER A 64 -3.71 29.16 -3.14
CA SER A 64 -3.02 29.45 -1.86
C SER A 64 -3.66 30.62 -1.11
N THR A 65 -3.63 30.54 0.21
CA THR A 65 -3.64 31.72 1.09
C THR A 65 -2.24 31.92 1.67
N TYR A 66 -1.89 33.19 1.96
CA TYR A 66 -0.59 33.59 2.48
C TYR A 66 -0.68 34.17 3.90
N GLU A 67 -1.86 34.12 4.51
CA GLU A 67 -2.14 34.58 5.86
C GLU A 67 -2.95 33.52 6.62
N GLY A 68 -2.87 33.56 7.95
CA GLY A 68 -3.47 32.57 8.85
C GLY A 68 -2.64 31.30 8.98
N GLY A 69 -3.13 30.35 9.79
CA GLY A 69 -2.45 29.07 10.03
C GLY A 69 -1.15 29.18 10.84
N SER A 70 -0.30 28.14 10.77
CA SER A 70 0.99 28.12 11.45
C SER A 70 1.91 29.22 10.90
N ASP A 71 2.58 29.95 11.79
CA ASP A 71 3.48 31.07 11.48
C ASP A 71 2.85 32.20 10.65
N ASN A 72 1.51 32.24 10.54
CA ASN A 72 0.77 33.18 9.69
C ASN A 72 1.19 33.14 8.21
N LEU A 73 1.66 31.98 7.71
CA LEU A 73 2.12 31.82 6.32
C LEU A 73 1.04 31.21 5.40
N GLY A 74 -0.12 30.85 5.94
CA GLY A 74 -1.21 30.25 5.19
C GLY A 74 -0.94 28.80 4.76
N ALA A 75 -1.67 28.37 3.72
CA ALA A 75 -1.61 27.02 3.18
C ALA A 75 -1.81 27.03 1.66
N THR A 76 -1.35 25.97 1.00
CA THR A 76 -1.52 25.75 -0.43
C THR A 76 -2.28 24.45 -0.67
N VAL A 77 -3.20 24.50 -1.63
CA VAL A 77 -4.00 23.35 -2.10
C VAL A 77 -3.51 22.95 -3.49
N PHE A 78 -3.35 21.64 -3.68
CA PHE A 78 -2.82 21.00 -4.85
C PHE A 78 -3.76 19.91 -5.37
N GLU A 79 -3.87 19.78 -6.68
CA GLU A 79 -4.49 18.63 -7.35
C GLU A 79 -3.40 17.74 -7.97
N PRO A 80 -3.63 16.43 -8.14
CA PRO A 80 -2.66 15.56 -8.81
C PRO A 80 -2.50 15.94 -10.29
N SER A 81 -1.27 16.01 -10.80
CA SER A 81 -1.00 16.49 -12.17
C SER A 81 -0.85 15.37 -13.21
N GLU A 82 -0.32 14.21 -12.81
CA GLU A 82 -0.05 13.08 -13.71
C GLU A 82 -0.99 11.91 -13.41
N VAL A 83 -2.30 12.20 -13.38
CA VAL A 83 -3.32 11.16 -13.22
C VAL A 83 -3.31 10.26 -14.46
N PRO A 84 -3.06 8.95 -14.33
CA PRO A 84 -3.02 8.05 -15.48
C PRO A 84 -4.38 7.86 -16.14
N ASP A 85 -4.38 7.50 -17.43
CA ASP A 85 -5.60 7.29 -18.19
C ASP A 85 -6.55 6.29 -17.50
N GLY A 86 -7.83 6.64 -17.47
CA GLY A 86 -8.89 5.86 -16.82
C GLY A 86 -8.98 6.04 -15.30
N PHE A 87 -7.98 6.64 -14.65
CA PHE A 87 -8.04 6.97 -13.22
C PHE A 87 -8.72 8.33 -12.99
N SER A 88 -9.43 8.43 -11.87
CA SER A 88 -10.05 9.66 -11.37
C SER A 88 -9.45 10.05 -10.03
N MET A 89 -9.29 11.35 -9.78
CA MET A 89 -8.81 11.84 -8.48
C MET A 89 -9.86 11.65 -7.38
N PHE A 90 -9.43 11.24 -6.18
CA PHE A 90 -10.32 11.19 -5.02
C PHE A 90 -10.36 12.50 -4.22
N GLY A 91 -9.37 13.37 -4.41
CA GLY A 91 -9.33 14.65 -3.72
C GLY A 91 -8.04 15.42 -3.95
N CYS A 92 -8.00 16.63 -3.39
CA CYS A 92 -6.84 17.51 -3.38
C CYS A 92 -5.99 17.28 -2.12
N TYR A 93 -4.70 17.60 -2.22
CA TYR A 93 -3.79 17.66 -1.08
C TYR A 93 -3.62 19.11 -0.62
N ALA A 94 -3.60 19.36 0.68
CA ALA A 94 -3.34 20.69 1.23
C ALA A 94 -2.27 20.59 2.32
N GLN A 95 -1.36 21.56 2.32
CA GLN A 95 -0.34 21.65 3.36
C GLN A 95 -0.03 23.11 3.75
N PRO A 96 0.46 23.35 4.97
CA PRO A 96 1.01 24.65 5.37
C PRO A 96 2.16 25.11 4.47
N ASN A 97 2.27 26.43 4.27
CA ASN A 97 3.33 27.00 3.43
C ASN A 97 4.70 27.06 4.12
N ASN A 98 4.77 26.78 5.43
CA ASN A 98 6.00 26.75 6.21
C ASN A 98 6.76 25.40 6.12
N GLN A 99 6.33 24.50 5.23
CA GLN A 99 6.91 23.18 5.02
C GLN A 99 7.26 22.98 3.54
N PRO A 100 8.34 22.24 3.19
CA PRO A 100 8.55 21.75 1.84
C PRO A 100 7.33 20.94 1.34
N LEU A 101 7.12 20.82 0.03
CA LEU A 101 6.06 19.93 -0.48
C LEU A 101 6.40 18.48 -0.14
N PHE A 102 5.61 17.87 0.73
CA PHE A 102 5.68 16.46 1.06
C PHE A 102 4.26 15.90 1.06
N GLY A 103 3.97 14.94 0.19
CA GLY A 103 2.61 14.41 0.10
C GLY A 103 2.40 13.49 -1.08
N TRP A 104 1.28 12.78 -1.04
CA TRP A 104 0.74 11.98 -2.12
C TRP A 104 -0.76 11.85 -1.94
N VAL A 105 -1.46 11.60 -3.03
CA VAL A 105 -2.90 11.30 -3.03
C VAL A 105 -3.15 9.95 -3.71
N LEU A 106 -4.34 9.40 -3.50
CA LEU A 106 -4.82 8.26 -4.26
C LEU A 106 -5.69 8.74 -5.43
N VAL A 107 -5.49 8.10 -6.56
CA VAL A 107 -6.41 8.12 -7.70
C VAL A 107 -6.96 6.72 -7.87
N GLY A 108 -8.15 6.57 -8.44
CA GLY A 108 -8.74 5.25 -8.65
C GLY A 108 -9.51 5.11 -9.94
N LYS A 109 -9.62 3.87 -10.40
CA LYS A 109 -10.49 3.46 -11.51
C LYS A 109 -11.31 2.24 -11.11
N ASP A 110 -12.48 2.13 -11.73
CA ASP A 110 -13.27 0.91 -11.65
C ASP A 110 -12.58 -0.19 -12.46
N ASP A 111 -12.46 -1.38 -11.86
CA ASP A 111 -11.87 -2.59 -12.43
C ASP A 111 -12.89 -3.75 -12.39
N SER A 112 -14.16 -3.46 -12.12
CA SER A 112 -15.25 -4.45 -12.00
C SER A 112 -15.64 -5.13 -13.33
N GLU A 113 -15.07 -4.71 -14.48
CA GLU A 113 -15.48 -5.19 -15.81
C GLU A 113 -14.80 -6.49 -16.28
N LEU A 114 -13.85 -7.06 -15.53
CA LEU A 114 -13.12 -8.25 -16.00
C LEU A 114 -13.93 -9.56 -16.02
N ASP A 115 -15.12 -9.61 -15.40
CA ASP A 115 -15.93 -10.85 -15.37
C ASP A 115 -17.04 -10.91 -16.45
N VAL A 116 -17.50 -9.77 -16.96
CA VAL A 116 -18.66 -9.74 -17.88
C VAL A 116 -18.28 -9.82 -19.36
N HIS A 117 -17.07 -9.36 -19.72
CA HIS A 117 -16.67 -9.30 -21.12
C HIS A 117 -16.14 -10.63 -21.66
N GLU A 118 -15.53 -11.48 -20.81
CA GLU A 118 -15.18 -12.86 -21.18
C GLU A 118 -16.42 -13.76 -21.25
N GLU A 119 -17.37 -13.63 -20.31
CA GLU A 119 -18.60 -14.43 -20.34
C GLU A 119 -19.48 -14.07 -21.57
N MET A 120 -19.60 -12.79 -21.91
CA MET A 120 -20.29 -12.36 -23.13
C MET A 120 -19.55 -12.78 -24.42
N MET A 121 -18.22 -12.80 -24.41
CA MET A 121 -17.44 -13.27 -25.56
C MET A 121 -17.61 -14.79 -25.77
N ILE A 122 -17.62 -15.58 -24.68
CA ILE A 122 -17.87 -17.02 -24.71
C ILE A 122 -19.32 -17.30 -25.17
N ALA A 123 -20.30 -16.53 -24.68
CA ALA A 123 -21.70 -16.68 -25.09
C ALA A 123 -21.93 -16.36 -26.58
N ALA A 124 -21.33 -15.28 -27.09
CA ALA A 124 -21.43 -14.90 -28.50
C ALA A 124 -20.79 -15.93 -29.44
N LEU A 125 -19.65 -16.52 -29.05
CA LEU A 125 -19.02 -17.62 -29.80
C LEU A 125 -19.90 -18.87 -29.82
N SER A 126 -20.59 -19.20 -28.71
CA SER A 126 -21.49 -20.36 -28.63
C SER A 126 -22.73 -20.25 -29.54
N LEU A 127 -23.26 -19.04 -29.72
CA LEU A 127 -24.43 -18.78 -30.56
C LEU A 127 -24.13 -18.83 -32.06
N SER A 128 -22.85 -18.72 -32.45
CA SER A 128 -22.41 -18.80 -33.85
C SER A 128 -22.22 -20.22 -34.38
N SER A 129 -22.39 -21.25 -33.52
CA SER A 129 -22.19 -22.68 -33.87
C SER A 129 -23.48 -23.48 -34.08
N THR A 130 -24.64 -22.83 -34.21
CA THR A 130 -25.94 -23.45 -34.53
C THR A 130 -26.52 -22.93 -35.83
#